data_AF-A0A192D5G6-F1
#
_entry.id   AF-A0A192D5G6-F1
#
_cell.length_a   1.000
_cell.length_b   1.000
_cell.length_c   1.000
_cell.angle_alpha   90.00
_cell.angle_beta   90.00
_cell.angle_gamma   90.00
#
_symmetry.space_group_name_H-M   'P 1'
#
loop_
_entity.id
_entity.type
_entity.pdbx_description
1 polymer ?
#
loop_
_entity_poly.entity_id
_entity_poly.type
_entity_poly.pdbx_seq_one_letter_code
_entity_poly.pdbx_strand_id
1 'polypeptide(L)'
;MRRALCLAASAGLLAVHPAAASAATAGENLDCAMWAAYRINDAQDDAERNALMIAMALFVGLYEGQTGKNVDEAMVARARELDESQFDVLEEPCSARLDSFADRLEALGRRLGASGH
;
A
#
# COMPACT_ATOMS: atom_id res chain seq x y z
N MET A 1 63.93 -16.57 -15.82
CA MET A 1 62.54 -16.92 -16.19
C MET A 1 61.71 -17.12 -14.93
N ARG A 2 60.86 -16.17 -14.55
CA ARG A 2 59.80 -16.37 -13.54
C ARG A 2 58.59 -15.53 -13.97
N ARG A 3 57.62 -16.21 -14.58
CA ARG A 3 56.32 -15.66 -14.96
C ARG A 3 55.49 -15.54 -13.68
N ALA A 4 55.19 -14.31 -13.26
CA ALA A 4 54.19 -14.06 -12.23
C ALA A 4 52.81 -14.07 -12.88
N LEU A 5 52.01 -15.09 -12.55
CA LEU A 5 50.63 -15.24 -13.00
C LEU A 5 49.74 -14.24 -12.26
N CYS A 6 49.07 -13.36 -13.00
CA CYS A 6 47.94 -12.59 -12.54
C CYS A 6 46.76 -13.52 -12.26
N LEU A 7 46.27 -13.52 -11.01
CA LEU A 7 44.95 -14.06 -10.66
C LEU A 7 44.13 -12.92 -10.05
N ALA A 8 43.43 -12.19 -10.92
CA ALA A 8 42.39 -11.26 -10.53
C ALA A 8 41.10 -12.05 -10.26
N ALA A 9 40.88 -12.41 -9.00
CA ALA A 9 39.61 -12.96 -8.53
C ALA A 9 38.56 -11.84 -8.51
N SER A 10 37.88 -11.64 -9.65
CA SER A 10 36.70 -10.78 -9.74
C SER A 10 35.52 -11.53 -9.13
N ALA A 11 35.45 -11.55 -7.80
CA ALA A 11 34.29 -12.06 -7.08
C ALA A 11 33.10 -11.14 -7.42
N GLY A 12 32.19 -11.66 -8.25
CA GLY A 12 30.97 -10.97 -8.62
C GLY A 12 30.16 -10.63 -7.38
N LEU A 13 30.10 -9.34 -7.07
CA LEU A 13 29.06 -8.76 -6.22
C LEU A 13 27.73 -9.02 -6.92
N LEU A 14 27.05 -10.09 -6.51
CA LEU A 14 25.62 -10.25 -6.72
C LEU A 14 24.96 -9.04 -6.04
N ALA A 15 24.69 -8.01 -6.82
CA ALA A 15 23.90 -6.87 -6.39
C ALA A 15 22.49 -7.39 -6.08
N VAL A 16 22.25 -7.70 -4.80
CA VAL A 16 20.93 -7.93 -4.23
C VAL A 16 20.18 -6.61 -4.38
N HIS A 17 19.57 -6.41 -5.55
CA HIS A 17 18.59 -5.35 -5.71
C HIS A 17 17.39 -5.78 -4.87
N PRO A 18 16.92 -4.95 -3.92
CA PRO A 18 15.64 -5.22 -3.30
C PRO A 18 14.63 -5.37 -4.45
N ALA A 19 13.93 -6.51 -4.49
CA ALA A 19 12.87 -6.71 -5.45
C ALA A 19 11.96 -5.49 -5.35
N ALA A 20 11.88 -4.70 -6.41
CA ALA A 20 11.02 -3.53 -6.45
C ALA A 20 9.60 -4.07 -6.28
N ALA A 21 9.02 -3.88 -5.09
CA ALA A 21 7.61 -4.17 -4.87
C ALA A 21 6.85 -3.37 -5.92
N SER A 22 6.12 -4.06 -6.81
CA SER A 22 5.31 -3.39 -7.82
C SER A 22 4.37 -2.45 -7.09
N ALA A 23 4.40 -1.17 -7.45
CA ALA A 23 3.43 -0.23 -6.92
C ALA A 23 2.03 -0.70 -7.33
N ALA A 24 1.08 -0.64 -6.39
CA ALA A 24 -0.32 -0.92 -6.69
C ALA A 24 -0.82 0.01 -7.79
N THR A 25 -1.60 -0.53 -8.70
CA THR A 25 -2.26 0.17 -9.79
C THR A 25 -3.35 1.10 -9.27
N ALA A 26 -3.78 2.04 -10.11
CA ALA A 26 -4.89 2.92 -9.78
C ALA A 26 -6.19 2.12 -9.55
N GLY A 27 -6.42 1.05 -10.31
CA GLY A 27 -7.58 0.16 -10.12
C GLY A 27 -7.57 -0.50 -8.74
N GLU A 28 -6.43 -1.04 -8.31
CA GLU A 28 -6.28 -1.63 -6.97
C GLU A 28 -6.42 -0.59 -5.84
N ASN A 29 -6.02 0.66 -6.08
CA ASN A 29 -6.30 1.75 -5.13
C ASN A 29 -7.80 2.06 -5.04
N LEU A 30 -8.48 2.14 -6.19
CA LEU A 30 -9.93 2.38 -6.22
C LEU A 30 -10.69 1.24 -5.53
N ASP A 31 -10.30 -0.01 -5.78
CA ASP A 31 -10.92 -1.18 -5.15
C ASP A 31 -10.75 -1.16 -3.63
N CYS A 32 -9.57 -0.79 -3.11
CA CYS A 32 -9.38 -0.69 -1.66
C CYS A 32 -10.11 0.52 -1.04
N ALA A 33 -10.31 1.60 -1.78
CA ALA A 33 -11.16 2.71 -1.34
C ALA A 33 -12.64 2.25 -1.25
N MET A 34 -13.12 1.49 -2.23
CA MET A 34 -14.46 0.91 -2.25
C MET A 34 -14.66 -0.08 -1.09
N TRP A 35 -13.69 -0.97 -0.86
CA TRP A 35 -13.71 -1.91 0.28
C TRP A 35 -13.80 -1.19 1.62
N ALA A 36 -12.95 -0.18 1.85
CA ALA A 36 -12.99 0.59 3.09
C ALA A 36 -14.34 1.30 3.27
N ALA A 37 -14.85 1.94 2.21
CA ALA A 37 -16.15 2.62 2.23
C ALA A 37 -17.31 1.65 2.54
N TYR A 38 -17.27 0.44 1.99
CA TYR A 38 -18.25 -0.62 2.27
C TYR A 38 -18.21 -1.06 3.74
N ARG A 39 -17.01 -1.41 4.24
CA ARG A 39 -16.82 -1.92 5.60
C ARG A 39 -17.08 -0.90 6.71
N ILE A 40 -17.01 0.41 6.44
CA ILE A 40 -17.34 1.45 7.45
C ILE A 40 -18.73 1.25 8.06
N ASN A 41 -19.68 0.75 7.28
CA ASN A 41 -21.05 0.51 7.76
C ASN A 41 -21.15 -0.74 8.65
N ASP A 42 -20.23 -1.70 8.47
CA ASP A 42 -20.17 -2.96 9.21
C ASP A 42 -19.27 -2.90 10.45
N ALA A 43 -18.58 -1.78 10.66
CA ALA A 43 -17.64 -1.61 11.77
C ALA A 43 -18.32 -1.78 13.13
N GLN A 44 -17.73 -2.65 13.98
CA GLN A 44 -18.27 -3.08 15.26
C GLN A 44 -18.06 -2.04 16.37
N ASP A 45 -17.03 -1.21 16.23
CA ASP A 45 -16.71 -0.14 17.15
C ASP A 45 -16.11 1.08 16.45
N ASP A 46 -15.92 2.16 17.23
CA ASP A 46 -15.39 3.43 16.71
C ASP A 46 -13.92 3.31 16.29
N ALA A 47 -13.14 2.40 16.89
CA ALA A 47 -11.74 2.23 16.54
C ALA A 47 -11.60 1.60 15.15
N GLU A 48 -12.37 0.54 14.87
CA GLU A 48 -12.47 -0.08 13.56
C GLU A 48 -13.00 0.91 12.51
N ARG A 49 -14.07 1.65 12.83
CA ARG A 49 -14.62 2.68 11.94
C ARG A 49 -13.57 3.75 11.59
N ASN A 50 -12.80 4.21 12.57
CA ASN A 50 -11.75 5.20 12.36
C ASN A 50 -10.61 4.65 11.48
N ALA A 51 -10.18 3.40 11.70
CA ALA A 51 -9.18 2.75 10.87
C ALA A 51 -9.63 2.64 9.41
N LEU A 52 -10.90 2.27 9.18
CA LEU A 52 -11.47 2.19 7.84
C LEU A 52 -11.63 3.56 7.17
N MET A 53 -11.99 4.62 7.91
CA MET A 53 -11.99 5.98 7.37
C MET A 53 -10.58 6.44 6.95
N ILE A 54 -9.55 6.10 7.72
CA ILE A 54 -8.14 6.36 7.35
C ILE A 54 -7.77 5.56 6.09
N ALA A 55 -8.17 4.29 6.02
CA ALA A 55 -7.93 3.45 4.86
C ALA A 55 -8.58 4.03 3.59
N MET A 56 -9.84 4.44 3.69
CA MET A 56 -10.56 5.10 2.59
C MET A 56 -9.81 6.35 2.13
N ALA A 57 -9.44 7.25 3.05
CA ALA A 57 -8.71 8.47 2.72
C ALA A 57 -7.34 8.18 2.07
N LEU A 58 -6.60 7.19 2.58
CA LEU A 58 -5.32 6.76 2.02
C LEU A 58 -5.48 6.30 0.57
N PHE A 59 -6.40 5.38 0.31
CA PHE A 59 -6.55 4.77 -1.01
C PHE A 59 -7.16 5.73 -2.04
N VAL A 60 -8.06 6.63 -1.60
CA VAL A 60 -8.49 7.78 -2.41
C VAL A 60 -7.29 8.62 -2.81
N GLY A 61 -6.47 9.07 -1.85
CA GLY A 61 -5.31 9.91 -2.17
C GLY A 61 -4.31 9.24 -3.12
N LEU A 62 -4.11 7.92 -3.00
CA LEU A 62 -3.27 7.15 -3.93
C LEU A 62 -3.87 7.07 -5.33
N TYR A 63 -5.18 6.83 -5.46
CA TYR A 63 -5.88 6.83 -6.74
C TYR A 63 -5.77 8.19 -7.43
N GLU A 64 -6.11 9.26 -6.73
CA GLU A 64 -6.12 10.62 -7.27
C GLU A 64 -4.69 11.06 -7.62
N GLY A 65 -3.71 10.74 -6.78
CA GLY A 65 -2.30 11.03 -7.03
C GLY A 65 -1.72 10.30 -8.25
N GLN A 66 -2.18 9.08 -8.56
CA GLN A 66 -1.72 8.32 -9.72
C GLN A 66 -2.42 8.72 -11.03
N THR A 67 -3.69 9.10 -10.95
CA THR A 67 -4.53 9.36 -12.14
C THR A 67 -4.68 10.83 -12.48
N GLY A 68 -4.50 11.73 -11.50
CA GLY A 68 -4.84 13.15 -11.61
C GLY A 68 -6.34 13.42 -11.71
N LYS A 69 -7.19 12.45 -11.36
CA LYS A 69 -8.66 12.53 -11.43
C LYS A 69 -9.25 12.49 -10.03
N ASN A 70 -10.42 13.11 -9.85
CA ASN A 70 -11.21 12.96 -8.64
C ASN A 70 -11.78 11.55 -8.53
N VAL A 71 -11.90 11.06 -7.30
CA VAL A 71 -12.33 9.68 -7.02
C VAL A 71 -13.85 9.46 -7.15
N ASP A 72 -14.64 10.52 -7.11
CA ASP A 72 -16.11 10.51 -7.04
C ASP A 72 -16.77 9.78 -8.22
N GLU A 73 -16.50 10.22 -9.45
CA GLU A 73 -17.05 9.58 -10.66
C GLU A 73 -16.55 8.13 -10.81
N ALA A 74 -15.29 7.88 -10.42
CA ALA A 74 -14.67 6.58 -10.49
C ALA A 74 -15.31 5.58 -9.52
N MET A 75 -15.57 5.98 -8.27
CA MET A 75 -16.26 5.15 -7.29
C MET A 75 -17.69 4.82 -7.71
N VAL A 76 -18.43 5.80 -8.26
CA VAL A 76 -19.79 5.57 -8.76
C VAL A 76 -19.81 4.57 -9.92
N ALA A 77 -18.86 4.69 -10.86
CA ALA A 77 -18.72 3.73 -11.94
C ALA A 77 -18.37 2.33 -11.40
N ARG A 78 -17.37 2.26 -10.51
CA ARG A 78 -16.89 1.00 -9.95
C ARG A 78 -17.91 0.30 -9.07
N ALA A 79 -18.75 1.03 -8.33
CA ALA A 79 -19.84 0.49 -7.53
C ALA A 79 -20.86 -0.32 -8.34
N ARG A 80 -20.97 -0.07 -9.65
CA ARG A 80 -21.87 -0.83 -10.53
C ARG A 80 -21.28 -2.17 -10.97
N GLU A 81 -19.99 -2.37 -10.75
CA GLU A 81 -19.22 -3.55 -11.15
C GLU A 81 -18.89 -4.47 -9.96
N LEU A 82 -19.20 -4.02 -8.74
CA LEU A 82 -18.92 -4.72 -7.50
C LEU A 82 -20.21 -5.25 -6.87
N ASP A 83 -20.20 -6.52 -6.46
CA ASP A 83 -21.16 -7.14 -5.57
C ASP A 83 -20.57 -7.38 -4.17
N GLU A 84 -21.41 -7.81 -3.22
CA GLU A 84 -21.02 -8.05 -1.83
C GLU A 84 -19.87 -9.06 -1.72
N SER A 85 -19.87 -10.11 -2.53
CA SER A 85 -18.85 -11.16 -2.47
C SER A 85 -17.47 -10.68 -2.92
N GLN A 86 -17.43 -9.66 -3.78
CA GLN A 86 -16.17 -9.06 -4.22
C GLN A 86 -15.50 -8.27 -3.10
N PHE A 87 -16.25 -7.70 -2.16
CA PHE A 87 -15.65 -7.00 -1.02
C PHE A 87 -14.93 -7.95 -0.06
N ASP A 88 -15.41 -9.17 0.11
CA ASP A 88 -14.72 -10.19 0.91
C ASP A 88 -13.38 -10.59 0.28
N VAL A 89 -13.32 -10.67 -1.06
CA VAL A 89 -12.07 -10.97 -1.79
C VAL A 89 -11.06 -9.83 -1.68
N LEU A 90 -11.53 -8.59 -1.57
CA LEU A 90 -10.68 -7.40 -1.42
C LEU A 90 -10.09 -7.25 -0.01
N GLU A 91 -10.62 -7.96 0.99
CA GLU A 91 -10.25 -7.75 2.39
C GLU A 91 -8.78 -8.04 2.67
N GLU A 92 -8.27 -9.21 2.32
CA GLU A 92 -6.88 -9.58 2.56
C GLU A 92 -5.89 -8.61 1.87
N PRO A 93 -5.98 -8.35 0.55
CA PRO A 93 -5.02 -7.46 -0.10
C PRO A 93 -5.13 -6.00 0.37
N CYS A 94 -6.31 -5.51 0.71
CA CYS A 94 -6.49 -4.14 1.16
C CYS A 94 -6.07 -3.92 2.62
N SER A 95 -6.40 -4.86 3.52
CA SER A 95 -5.97 -4.82 4.92
C SER A 95 -4.45 -4.92 5.04
N ALA A 96 -3.81 -5.84 4.31
CA ALA A 96 -2.34 -5.96 4.30
C ALA A 96 -1.63 -4.65 3.88
N ARG A 97 -2.23 -3.91 2.94
CA ARG A 97 -1.70 -2.61 2.50
C ARG A 97 -1.92 -1.50 3.53
N LEU A 98 -3.06 -1.53 4.23
CA LEU A 98 -3.33 -0.63 5.35
C LEU A 98 -2.36 -0.88 6.50
N ASP A 99 -2.15 -2.14 6.89
CA ASP A 99 -1.21 -2.54 7.94
C ASP A 99 0.21 -2.08 7.61
N SER A 100 0.66 -2.32 6.36
CA SER A 100 1.96 -1.82 5.90
C SER A 100 2.08 -0.30 5.96
N PHE A 101 0.98 0.44 5.76
CA PHE A 101 0.96 1.89 5.95
C PHE A 101 1.01 2.27 7.44
N ALA A 102 0.24 1.60 8.29
CA ALA A 102 0.22 1.81 9.73
C ALA A 102 1.61 1.56 10.35
N ASP A 103 2.30 0.47 9.99
CA ASP A 103 3.66 0.16 10.42
C ASP A 103 4.65 1.29 10.09
N ARG A 104 4.51 1.88 8.89
CA ARG A 104 5.36 3.01 8.48
C ARG A 104 5.06 4.27 9.28
N LEU A 105 3.80 4.55 9.59
CA LEU A 105 3.41 5.67 10.43
C LEU A 105 3.89 5.49 11.87
N GLU A 106 3.76 4.30 12.43
CA GLU A 106 4.23 3.99 13.78
C GLU A 106 5.77 4.14 13.85
N ALA A 107 6.49 3.58 12.87
CA ALA A 107 7.93 3.76 12.75
C ALA A 107 8.34 5.23 12.59
N LEU A 108 7.56 6.02 11.85
CA LEU A 108 7.78 7.46 11.72
C LEU A 108 7.56 8.17 13.07
N GLY A 109 6.47 7.86 13.78
CA GLY A 109 6.16 8.42 15.10
C GLY A 109 7.28 8.18 16.10
N ARG A 110 7.83 6.96 16.16
CA ARG A 110 9.00 6.64 17.01
C ARG A 110 10.22 7.50 16.67
N ARG A 111 10.51 7.72 15.39
CA ARG A 111 11.63 8.57 14.95
C ARG A 111 11.43 10.03 15.30
N LEU A 112 10.21 10.55 15.12
CA LEU A 112 9.87 11.94 15.46
C LEU A 112 9.96 12.16 16.97
N GLY A 113 9.42 11.26 17.79
CA GLY A 113 9.51 11.33 19.25
C GLY A 113 10.96 11.25 19.76
N ALA A 114 11.81 10.42 19.16
CA ALA A 114 13.23 10.36 19.49
C ALA A 114 14.01 11.64 19.11
N SER A 115 13.44 12.48 18.24
CA SER A 115 14.05 13.73 17.77
C SER A 115 13.77 14.92 18.71
N GLY A 116 13.02 14.73 19.80
CA GLY A 116 12.84 15.74 20.86
C GLY A 116 11.91 16.90 20.49
N HIS A 117 10.98 16.68 19.57
CA HIS A 117 9.81 17.54 19.36
C HIS A 117 8.64 17.09 20.23
#